data_AF-A0AAD3GZ69-F1
#
_entry.id   AF-A0AAD3GZ69-F1
#
_cell.length_a   1.000
_cell.length_b   1.000
_cell.length_c   1.000
_cell.angle_alpha   90.00
_cell.angle_beta   90.00
_cell.angle_gamma   90.00
#
_symmetry.space_group_name_H-M   'P 1'
#
loop_
_entity.id
_entity.type
_entity.pdbx_description
1 polymer ?
#
loop_
_entity_poly.entity_id
_entity_poly.type
_entity_poly.pdbx_seq_one_letter_code
_entity_poly.pdbx_strand_id
1 'polypeptide(L)'
;MSDIQLWAGALISQLSRSFIPIGNILTPLFEFLVEIVAKLESSSLEKVSFYKQTTAFINHVKELELYDEIYITGHSLGGGIAMISDKYTFNVLPTGDIVPMIDDPSKRYEKIDCRLEDSGFLLCHMSLQTFCELNYVCGSKGRPVPCACAKEFGYAEPTRVSYSTNNASFEEVCENPYSN
;
A
#
# COMPACT_ATOMS: atom_id res chain seq x y z
N MET A 1 -18.33 5.83 -15.46
CA MET A 1 -18.97 4.69 -14.75
C MET A 1 -18.29 3.34 -15.07
N SER A 2 -17.12 3.32 -15.73
CA SER A 2 -16.36 2.12 -16.12
C SER A 2 -15.54 1.49 -14.99
N ASP A 3 -15.14 2.28 -14.01
CA ASP A 3 -14.07 1.89 -13.10
C ASP A 3 -14.60 1.01 -11.97
N ILE A 4 -15.78 1.32 -11.43
CA ILE A 4 -16.35 0.55 -10.31
C ILE A 4 -16.62 -0.91 -10.67
N GLN A 5 -17.00 -1.24 -11.90
CA GLN A 5 -17.14 -2.64 -12.34
C GLN A 5 -15.80 -3.36 -12.46
N LEU A 6 -14.73 -2.64 -12.84
CA LEU A 6 -13.37 -3.18 -12.95
C LEU A 6 -12.74 -3.40 -11.56
N TRP A 7 -13.03 -2.52 -10.60
CA TRP A 7 -12.50 -2.57 -9.23
C TRP A 7 -13.38 -3.40 -8.27
N ALA A 8 -14.65 -3.62 -8.59
CA ALA A 8 -15.58 -4.39 -7.77
C ALA A 8 -15.12 -5.84 -7.60
N GLY A 9 -14.52 -6.48 -8.61
CA GLY A 9 -14.04 -7.86 -8.49
C GLY A 9 -12.94 -8.02 -7.43
N ALA A 10 -11.98 -7.09 -7.40
CA ALA A 10 -10.93 -7.08 -6.40
C ALA A 10 -11.46 -6.69 -5.01
N LEU A 11 -12.38 -5.73 -4.94
CA LEU A 11 -13.05 -5.33 -3.70
C LEU A 11 -13.88 -6.48 -3.10
N ILE A 12 -14.67 -7.16 -3.94
CA ILE A 12 -15.50 -8.31 -3.57
C ILE A 12 -14.62 -9.47 -3.15
N SER A 13 -13.50 -9.74 -3.84
CA SER A 13 -12.59 -10.83 -3.46
C SER A 13 -11.94 -10.59 -2.10
N GLN A 14 -11.53 -9.35 -1.82
CA GLN A 14 -11.02 -8.95 -0.50
C GLN A 14 -12.12 -9.06 0.58
N LEU A 15 -13.32 -8.53 0.34
CA LEU A 15 -14.43 -8.62 1.30
C LEU A 15 -14.94 -10.06 1.52
N SER A 16 -14.99 -10.89 0.48
CA SER A 16 -15.47 -12.27 0.58
C SER A 16 -14.56 -13.13 1.45
N ARG A 17 -13.24 -12.88 1.41
CA ARG A 17 -12.27 -13.52 2.32
C ARG A 17 -12.45 -13.06 3.76
N SER A 18 -12.86 -11.82 4.00
CA SER A 18 -13.09 -11.26 5.34
C SER A 18 -14.31 -11.84 6.05
N PHE A 19 -15.39 -12.19 5.32
CA PHE A 19 -16.63 -12.70 5.93
C PHE A 19 -16.68 -14.23 6.03
N ILE A 20 -15.73 -14.95 5.42
CA ILE A 20 -15.68 -16.41 5.46
C ILE A 20 -14.45 -16.83 6.29
N PRO A 21 -14.59 -17.08 7.61
CA PRO A 21 -13.51 -17.51 8.51
C PRO A 21 -13.09 -18.99 8.28
N ILE A 22 -13.28 -19.49 7.05
CA ILE A 22 -13.09 -20.89 6.64
C ILE A 22 -11.92 -20.99 5.61
N GLY A 23 -11.12 -19.93 5.46
CA GLY A 23 -9.98 -19.89 4.53
C GLY A 23 -9.00 -21.06 4.65
N ASN A 24 -8.84 -21.62 5.85
CA ASN A 24 -7.98 -22.77 6.12
C ASN A 24 -8.61 -24.15 5.86
N ILE A 25 -9.95 -24.25 5.79
CA ILE A 25 -10.66 -25.52 5.52
C ILE A 25 -10.96 -25.64 4.02
N LEU A 26 -11.12 -24.52 3.32
CA LEU A 26 -11.44 -24.48 1.91
C LEU A 26 -10.21 -24.29 1.00
N THR A 27 -9.00 -24.14 1.54
CA THR A 27 -7.78 -23.96 0.72
C THR A 27 -7.63 -25.04 -0.37
N PRO A 28 -7.81 -26.34 -0.08
CA PRO A 28 -7.77 -27.40 -1.11
C PRO A 28 -8.93 -27.31 -2.11
N LEU A 29 -10.10 -26.83 -1.65
CA LEU A 29 -11.27 -26.64 -2.50
C LEU A 29 -11.10 -25.42 -3.41
N PHE A 30 -10.45 -24.35 -2.94
CA PHE A 30 -10.14 -23.18 -3.73
C PHE A 30 -9.10 -23.48 -4.81
N GLU A 31 -8.07 -24.29 -4.53
CA GLU A 31 -7.14 -24.74 -5.57
C GLU A 31 -7.88 -25.54 -6.66
N PHE A 32 -8.75 -26.47 -6.27
CA PHE A 32 -9.58 -27.25 -7.19
C PHE A 32 -10.58 -26.39 -7.98
N LEU A 33 -11.25 -25.43 -7.32
CA LEU A 33 -12.18 -24.51 -7.95
C LEU A 33 -11.47 -23.50 -8.86
N VAL A 34 -10.29 -23.02 -8.49
CA VAL A 34 -9.43 -22.18 -9.35
C VAL A 34 -8.95 -22.98 -10.55
N GLU A 35 -8.59 -24.25 -10.41
CA GLU A 35 -8.20 -25.10 -11.53
C GLU A 35 -9.39 -25.40 -12.46
N ILE A 36 -10.58 -25.64 -11.91
CA ILE A 36 -11.82 -25.84 -12.66
C ILE A 36 -12.24 -24.55 -13.37
N VAL A 37 -12.21 -23.40 -12.70
CA VAL A 37 -12.52 -22.09 -13.28
C VAL A 37 -11.46 -21.72 -14.32
N ALA A 38 -10.18 -21.99 -14.09
CA ALA A 38 -9.12 -21.79 -15.07
C ALA A 38 -9.24 -22.71 -16.29
N LYS A 39 -9.79 -23.92 -16.13
CA LYS A 39 -10.11 -24.85 -17.22
C LYS A 39 -11.42 -24.52 -17.94
N LEU A 40 -12.41 -23.92 -17.27
CA LEU A 40 -13.74 -23.60 -17.83
C LEU A 40 -13.84 -22.19 -18.42
N GLU A 41 -13.19 -21.18 -17.85
CA GLU A 41 -13.29 -19.79 -18.29
C GLU A 41 -12.11 -19.36 -19.18
N SER A 42 -12.22 -19.63 -20.48
CA SER A 42 -11.16 -19.33 -21.47
C SER A 42 -11.31 -18.00 -22.22
N SER A 43 -12.18 -17.07 -21.81
CA SER A 43 -12.34 -15.78 -22.51
C SER A 43 -12.66 -14.57 -21.63
N SER A 44 -13.28 -14.74 -20.45
CA SER A 44 -13.63 -13.64 -19.54
C SER A 44 -12.45 -13.19 -18.65
N LEU A 45 -11.58 -14.13 -18.26
CA LEU A 45 -10.38 -13.86 -17.43
C LEU A 45 -9.27 -13.10 -18.17
N GLU A 46 -9.32 -13.03 -19.51
CA GLU A 46 -8.38 -12.21 -20.27
C GLU A 46 -8.58 -10.71 -19.99
N LYS A 47 -9.82 -10.30 -19.65
CA LYS A 47 -10.19 -8.90 -19.38
C LYS A 47 -9.86 -8.39 -17.98
N VAL A 48 -9.62 -9.27 -17.00
CA VAL A 48 -9.22 -8.89 -15.62
C VAL A 48 -7.70 -8.96 -15.41
N SER A 49 -6.94 -8.99 -16.51
CA SER A 49 -5.50 -9.21 -16.53
C SER A 49 -4.65 -7.96 -16.24
N PHE A 50 -5.08 -7.10 -15.30
CA PHE A 50 -4.30 -5.92 -14.88
C PHE A 50 -2.88 -6.30 -14.44
N TYR A 51 -2.74 -7.45 -13.78
CA TYR A 51 -1.44 -8.00 -13.42
C TYR A 51 -0.60 -8.40 -14.63
N LYS A 52 -1.20 -8.91 -15.72
CA LYS A 52 -0.47 -9.27 -16.94
C LYS A 52 0.03 -8.03 -17.66
N GLN A 53 -0.79 -6.98 -17.76
CA GLN A 53 -0.36 -5.71 -18.36
C GLN A 53 0.76 -5.07 -17.55
N THR A 54 0.61 -5.01 -16.23
CA THR A 54 1.63 -4.47 -15.33
C THR A 54 2.93 -5.28 -15.41
N THR A 55 2.84 -6.61 -15.35
CA THR A 55 4.00 -7.51 -15.47
C THR A 55 4.66 -7.39 -16.83
N ALA A 56 3.89 -7.33 -17.92
CA ALA A 56 4.41 -7.17 -19.28
C ALA A 56 5.14 -5.84 -19.45
N PHE A 57 4.59 -4.75 -18.92
CA PHE A 57 5.26 -3.45 -18.91
C PHE A 57 6.59 -3.49 -18.15
N ILE A 58 6.61 -4.07 -16.95
CA ILE A 58 7.84 -4.19 -16.15
C ILE A 58 8.89 -5.05 -16.86
N ASN A 59 8.48 -6.15 -17.49
CA ASN A 59 9.38 -7.00 -18.27
C ASN A 59 9.94 -6.24 -19.47
N HIS A 60 9.11 -5.48 -20.18
CA HIS A 60 9.56 -4.65 -21.28
C HIS A 60 10.58 -3.58 -20.84
N VAL A 61 10.30 -2.86 -19.74
CA VAL A 61 11.23 -1.86 -19.19
C VAL A 61 12.56 -2.49 -18.76
N LYS A 62 12.54 -3.74 -18.28
CA LYS A 62 13.76 -4.50 -17.95
C LYS A 62 14.58 -4.88 -19.17
N GLU A 63 13.94 -5.30 -20.25
CA GLU A 63 14.61 -5.64 -21.51
C GLU A 63 15.34 -4.44 -22.11
N LEU A 64 14.88 -3.21 -21.82
CA LEU A 64 15.56 -2.00 -22.26
C LEU A 64 16.87 -1.73 -21.50
N GLU A 65 17.12 -2.40 -20.37
CA GLU A 65 18.30 -2.22 -19.50
C GLU A 65 18.59 -0.75 -19.13
N LEU A 66 17.55 0.09 -19.11
CA LEU A 66 17.67 1.53 -18.84
C LEU A 66 17.78 1.86 -17.35
N TYR A 67 17.39 0.92 -16.49
CA TYR A 67 17.30 1.13 -15.04
C TYR A 67 17.89 -0.07 -14.31
N ASP A 68 18.76 0.20 -13.33
CA ASP A 68 19.35 -0.83 -12.46
C ASP A 68 18.28 -1.49 -11.57
N GLU A 69 17.28 -0.72 -11.13
CA GLU A 69 16.23 -1.17 -10.22
C GLU A 69 14.86 -0.61 -10.60
N ILE A 70 13.82 -1.40 -10.38
CA ILE A 70 12.42 -1.03 -10.60
C ILE A 70 11.64 -1.30 -9.32
N TYR A 71 10.99 -0.25 -8.80
CA TYR A 71 10.16 -0.31 -7.62
C TYR A 71 8.70 -0.09 -8.00
N ILE A 72 7.81 -0.93 -7.46
CA ILE A 72 6.37 -0.77 -7.60
C ILE A 72 5.83 -0.47 -6.22
N THR A 73 5.01 0.58 -6.14
CA THR A 73 4.34 0.97 -4.89
C THR A 73 2.84 1.05 -5.10
N GLY A 74 2.10 0.89 -4.02
CA GLY A 74 0.66 0.97 -4.01
C GLY A 74 0.14 0.95 -2.58
N HIS A 75 -1.04 1.54 -2.40
CA HIS A 75 -1.72 1.59 -1.11
C HIS A 75 -3.09 0.93 -1.22
N SER A 76 -3.52 0.24 -0.16
CA SER A 76 -4.80 -0.49 -0.12
C SER A 76 -4.92 -1.44 -1.32
N LEU A 77 -6.00 -1.35 -2.10
CA LEU A 77 -6.19 -2.09 -3.35
C LEU A 77 -5.00 -1.95 -4.33
N GLY A 78 -4.41 -0.76 -4.46
CA GLY A 78 -3.24 -0.54 -5.30
C GLY A 78 -2.01 -1.30 -4.80
N GLY A 79 -1.89 -1.49 -3.47
CA GLY A 79 -0.86 -2.33 -2.86
C GLY A 79 -1.06 -3.81 -3.18
N GLY A 80 -2.30 -4.28 -3.16
CA GLY A 80 -2.65 -5.64 -3.59
C GLY A 80 -2.29 -5.91 -5.05
N ILE A 81 -2.52 -4.95 -5.95
CA ILE A 81 -2.12 -5.08 -7.36
C ILE A 81 -0.61 -5.05 -7.54
N ALA A 82 0.09 -4.17 -6.82
CA ALA A 82 1.54 -4.16 -6.81
C ALA A 82 2.06 -5.55 -6.38
N MET A 83 1.48 -6.12 -5.33
CA MET A 83 1.87 -7.43 -4.76
C MET A 83 1.72 -8.61 -5.74
N ILE A 84 0.83 -8.54 -6.73
CA ILE A 84 0.76 -9.60 -7.76
C ILE A 84 2.08 -9.68 -8.56
N SER A 85 2.88 -8.60 -8.55
CA SER A 85 4.22 -8.56 -9.12
C SER A 85 5.34 -8.99 -8.14
N ASP A 86 4.99 -9.57 -6.98
CA ASP A 86 5.74 -10.11 -5.79
C ASP A 86 7.27 -9.97 -5.77
N LYS A 87 7.94 -10.25 -6.90
CA LYS A 87 9.36 -10.03 -7.12
C LYS A 87 9.81 -8.57 -6.91
N TYR A 88 8.94 -7.58 -7.09
CA TYR A 88 9.30 -6.15 -7.07
C TYR A 88 8.60 -5.34 -5.98
N THR A 89 7.98 -6.03 -5.03
CA THR A 89 7.22 -5.37 -3.96
C THR A 89 7.78 -5.68 -2.58
N PHE A 90 7.58 -4.70 -1.72
CA PHE A 90 7.79 -4.80 -0.29
C PHE A 90 6.55 -4.23 0.39
N ASN A 91 5.90 -5.01 1.24
CA ASN A 91 4.68 -4.59 1.91
C ASN A 91 5.00 -4.02 3.30
N VAL A 92 4.35 -2.91 3.66
CA VAL A 92 4.39 -2.36 5.01
C VAL A 92 3.03 -2.60 5.64
N LEU A 93 3.01 -3.24 6.82
CA LEU A 93 1.79 -3.68 7.50
C LEU A 93 1.70 -3.00 8.88
N PRO A 94 0.93 -1.91 9.01
CA PRO A 94 0.68 -1.30 10.31
C PRO A 94 -0.16 -2.22 11.21
N THR A 95 0.24 -2.38 12.47
CA THR A 95 -0.56 -3.07 13.49
C THR A 95 -1.92 -2.38 13.63
N GLY A 96 -3.02 -3.12 13.58
CA GLY A 96 -4.38 -2.57 13.65
C GLY A 96 -4.96 -2.14 12.30
N ASP A 97 -4.18 -2.16 11.22
CA ASP A 97 -4.72 -2.13 9.86
C ASP A 97 -5.26 -3.52 9.48
N ILE A 98 -6.58 -3.63 9.33
CA ILE A 98 -7.24 -4.90 9.00
C ILE A 98 -7.11 -5.27 7.52
N VAL A 99 -6.85 -4.32 6.62
CA VAL A 99 -6.82 -4.60 5.18
C VAL A 99 -5.74 -5.61 4.79
N PRO A 100 -4.46 -5.48 5.23
CA PRO A 100 -3.45 -6.51 4.96
C PRO A 100 -3.64 -7.77 5.82
N MET A 101 -4.59 -7.80 6.76
CA MET A 101 -4.93 -9.01 7.53
C MET A 101 -6.00 -9.86 6.81
N ILE A 102 -6.67 -9.30 5.80
CA ILE A 102 -7.73 -9.96 5.03
C ILE A 102 -7.14 -10.84 3.90
N ASP A 103 -5.90 -10.57 3.49
CA ASP A 103 -5.20 -11.31 2.45
C ASP A 103 -3.79 -11.73 2.93
N ASP A 104 -3.19 -12.72 2.27
CA ASP A 104 -1.81 -13.09 2.58
C ASP A 104 -0.85 -11.96 2.13
N PRO A 105 0.07 -11.51 2.99
CA PRO A 105 1.08 -10.55 2.59
C PRO A 105 2.01 -11.16 1.53
N SER A 106 2.67 -10.28 0.76
CA SER A 106 3.73 -10.70 -0.16
C SER A 106 4.84 -11.41 0.58
N LYS A 107 5.75 -12.09 -0.14
CA LYS A 107 6.86 -12.79 0.52
C LYS A 107 7.84 -11.86 1.24
N ARG A 108 7.78 -10.55 0.97
CA ARG A 108 8.64 -9.53 1.55
C ARG A 108 7.80 -8.44 2.18
N TYR A 109 7.66 -8.51 3.51
CA TYR A 109 6.89 -7.53 4.25
C TYR A 109 7.54 -7.17 5.58
N GLU A 110 7.21 -5.99 6.06
CA GLU A 110 7.59 -5.50 7.39
C GLU A 110 6.34 -5.08 8.15
N LYS A 111 6.24 -5.52 9.40
CA LYS A 111 5.20 -5.07 10.32
C LYS A 111 5.70 -3.85 11.07
N ILE A 112 4.89 -2.81 11.13
CA ILE A 112 5.20 -1.60 11.88
C ILE A 112 4.10 -1.35 12.92
N ASP A 113 4.43 -0.66 14.00
CA ASP A 113 3.42 -0.27 14.98
C ASP A 113 2.58 0.90 14.46
N CYS A 114 1.29 0.91 14.79
CA CYS A 114 0.44 2.10 14.66
C CYS A 114 0.16 2.64 16.07
N ARG A 115 0.76 3.78 16.40
CA ARG A 115 0.73 4.33 17.78
C ARG A 115 -0.37 5.36 18.03
N LEU A 116 -1.32 5.49 17.12
CA LEU A 116 -2.44 6.39 17.29
C LEU A 116 -3.46 5.76 18.24
N GLU A 117 -3.49 6.26 19.48
CA GLU A 117 -4.49 5.87 20.49
C GLU A 117 -5.92 6.17 19.98
N ASP A 118 -6.84 5.23 20.17
CA ASP A 118 -8.27 5.33 19.79
C ASP A 118 -8.59 5.59 18.31
N SER A 119 -7.59 5.51 17.43
CA SER A 119 -7.79 5.69 16.01
C SER A 119 -8.41 4.41 15.42
N GLY A 120 -9.69 4.47 15.05
CA GLY A 120 -10.39 3.33 14.44
C GLY A 120 -9.60 2.75 13.25
N PHE A 121 -9.87 1.49 12.88
CA PHE A 121 -9.11 0.70 11.90
C PHE A 121 -8.70 1.43 10.60
N LEU A 122 -9.48 2.44 10.17
CA LEU A 122 -9.21 3.25 8.98
C LEU A 122 -7.99 4.16 9.10
N LEU A 123 -7.67 4.66 10.29
CA LEU A 123 -6.57 5.62 10.46
C LEU A 123 -5.19 4.95 10.33
N CYS A 124 -5.03 3.77 10.92
CA CYS A 124 -3.83 2.92 10.68
C CYS A 124 -3.75 2.41 9.24
N HIS A 125 -4.89 2.37 8.53
CA HIS A 125 -4.91 2.05 7.10
C HIS A 125 -4.49 3.23 6.22
N MET A 126 -4.30 4.46 6.72
CA MET A 126 -3.94 5.59 5.87
C MET A 126 -2.46 5.57 5.47
N SER A 127 -2.16 5.69 4.18
CA SER A 127 -0.78 5.78 3.67
C SER A 127 0.01 6.93 4.27
N LEU A 128 -0.64 8.08 4.50
CA LEU A 128 -0.02 9.24 5.15
C LEU A 128 0.34 8.94 6.59
N GLN A 129 -0.52 8.23 7.33
CA GLN A 129 -0.23 7.81 8.70
C GLN A 129 0.96 6.86 8.73
N THR A 130 0.99 5.86 7.84
CA THR A 130 2.11 4.92 7.70
C THR A 130 3.41 5.66 7.37
N PHE A 131 3.35 6.66 6.49
CA PHE A 131 4.49 7.50 6.15
C PHE A 131 4.98 8.30 7.35
N CYS A 132 4.07 8.92 8.13
CA CYS A 132 4.42 9.67 9.33
C CYS A 132 5.09 8.79 10.38
N GLU A 133 4.56 7.59 10.61
CA GLU A 133 5.12 6.59 11.53
C GLU A 133 6.55 6.20 11.14
N LEU A 134 6.77 5.88 9.86
CA LEU A 134 8.11 5.56 9.35
C LEU A 134 9.09 6.72 9.52
N ASN A 135 8.66 7.96 9.27
CA ASN A 135 9.51 9.13 9.46
C ASN A 135 9.81 9.40 10.94
N TYR A 136 8.87 9.12 11.83
CA TYR A 136 9.05 9.32 13.26
C TYR A 136 9.99 8.26 13.87
N VAL A 137 9.86 6.98 13.50
CA VAL A 137 10.74 5.90 14.00
C VAL A 137 12.12 5.93 13.34
N CYS A 138 12.17 5.99 12.01
CA CYS A 138 13.41 5.83 11.26
C CYS A 138 14.12 7.18 11.00
N GLY A 139 13.46 8.29 11.29
CA GLY A 139 13.92 9.63 10.97
C GLY A 139 13.72 9.97 9.49
N SER A 140 13.52 11.27 9.21
CA SER A 140 13.35 11.75 7.84
C SER A 140 14.69 11.95 7.09
N LYS A 141 15.83 11.88 7.78
CA LYS A 141 17.18 12.16 7.24
C LYS A 141 17.28 13.50 6.49
N GLY A 142 16.61 14.54 7.02
CA GLY A 142 16.55 15.84 6.37
C GLY A 142 15.62 15.88 5.17
N ARG A 143 14.78 14.85 4.98
CA ARG A 143 13.61 14.97 4.12
C ARG A 143 12.51 15.72 4.86
N PRO A 144 11.64 16.41 4.13
CA PRO A 144 10.52 17.10 4.72
C PRO A 144 9.48 16.13 5.26
N VAL A 145 8.97 16.46 6.44
CA VAL A 145 7.86 15.74 7.06
C VAL A 145 6.58 16.55 6.82
N PRO A 146 5.51 15.93 6.29
CA PRO A 146 4.21 16.59 6.12
C PRO A 146 3.70 17.19 7.42
N CYS A 147 3.15 18.39 7.35
CA CYS A 147 2.57 19.09 8.49
C CYS A 147 1.46 18.30 9.18
N ALA A 148 0.70 17.52 8.40
CA ALA A 148 -0.34 16.62 8.89
C ALA A 148 0.20 15.60 9.91
N CYS A 149 1.46 15.18 9.82
CA CYS A 149 2.04 14.26 10.81
C CYS A 149 1.94 14.82 12.24
N ALA A 150 2.28 16.09 12.45
CA ALA A 150 2.13 16.70 13.77
C ALA A 150 0.71 17.21 14.01
N LYS A 151 0.12 17.93 13.03
CA LYS A 151 -1.16 18.64 13.20
C LYS A 151 -2.39 17.72 13.26
N GLU A 152 -2.38 16.62 12.51
CA GLU A 152 -3.55 15.72 12.37
C GLU A 152 -3.34 14.40 13.11
N PHE A 153 -2.11 13.89 13.17
CA PHE A 153 -1.79 12.60 13.77
C PHE A 153 -1.03 12.71 15.10
N GLY A 154 -0.71 13.90 15.58
CA GLY A 154 -0.11 14.12 16.91
C GLY A 154 1.32 13.61 17.07
N TYR A 155 2.04 13.34 15.98
CA TYR A 155 3.47 13.03 16.06
C TYR A 155 4.28 14.26 16.52
N ALA A 156 5.42 14.02 17.17
CA ALA A 156 6.29 15.11 17.60
C ALA A 156 6.81 15.92 16.39
N GLU A 157 6.91 17.23 16.57
CA GLU A 157 7.43 18.12 15.55
C GLU A 157 8.91 17.81 15.23
N PRO A 158 9.32 17.93 13.95
CA PRO A 158 10.71 17.71 13.58
C PRO A 158 11.61 18.79 14.18
N THR A 159 12.72 18.37 14.80
CA THR A 159 13.71 19.27 15.41
C THR A 159 14.47 20.15 14.41
N ARG A 160 14.41 19.81 13.11
CA ARG A 160 14.96 20.61 12.01
C ARG A 160 14.04 20.54 10.81
N VAL A 161 13.66 21.71 10.28
CA VAL A 161 12.87 21.81 9.05
C VAL A 161 13.84 21.93 7.88
N SER A 162 13.96 20.87 7.07
CA SER A 162 14.97 20.81 6.00
C SER A 162 14.80 21.85 4.89
N TYR A 163 13.62 22.46 4.80
CA TYR A 163 13.30 23.48 3.81
C TYR A 163 13.65 24.90 4.22
N SER A 164 13.95 25.16 5.49
CA SER A 164 14.20 26.53 5.93
C SER A 164 15.68 26.90 5.79
N THR A 165 15.96 27.83 4.89
CA THR A 165 17.24 28.57 4.84
C THR A 165 17.38 29.59 5.96
N ASN A 166 16.28 29.90 6.66
CA ASN A 166 16.15 31.03 7.59
C ASN A 166 15.90 30.62 9.05
N ASN A 167 16.17 29.37 9.44
CA ASN A 167 15.83 28.84 10.78
C ASN A 167 14.34 29.00 11.16
N ALA A 168 13.44 29.02 10.18
CA ALA A 168 12.00 29.08 10.40
C ALA A 168 11.53 27.86 11.19
N SER A 169 10.58 28.08 12.09
CA SER A 169 9.99 27.03 12.91
C SER A 169 9.14 26.09 12.06
N PHE A 170 8.84 24.90 12.59
CA PHE A 170 7.94 23.95 11.94
C PHE A 170 6.55 24.56 11.72
N GLU A 171 6.05 25.31 12.71
CA GLU A 171 4.74 25.96 12.63
C GLU A 171 4.68 27.01 11.52
N GLU A 172 5.73 27.85 11.39
CA GLU A 172 5.84 28.87 10.34
C GLU A 172 5.82 28.24 8.93
N VAL A 173 6.57 27.15 8.73
CA VAL A 173 6.61 26.44 7.44
C VAL A 173 5.26 25.78 7.13
N CYS A 174 4.55 25.34 8.16
CA CYS A 174 3.24 24.69 8.00
C CYS A 174 2.07 25.66 7.84
N GLU A 175 2.22 26.92 8.20
CA GLU A 175 1.24 27.98 7.93
C GLU A 175 1.47 28.66 6.59
N ASN A 176 2.73 28.80 6.17
CA ASN A 176 3.10 29.43 4.91
C ASN A 176 4.18 28.66 4.14
N PRO A 177 3.80 27.55 3.48
CA PRO A 177 4.75 26.65 2.79
C PRO A 177 5.44 27.29 1.57
N TYR A 178 5.03 28.50 1.18
CA TYR A 178 5.55 29.24 0.02
C TYR A 178 6.36 30.49 0.40
N SER A 179 6.68 30.69 1.69
CA SER A 179 7.37 31.90 2.16
C SER A 179 8.91 31.90 2.05
N ASN A 180 9.48 30.88 1.40
CA ASN A 180 10.93 30.79 1.14
C ASN A 180 11.30 31.30 -0.26
#